data_AF-A0A8J2H6C4-F1
#
_entry.id   AF-A0A8J2H6C4-F1
#
_cell.length_a   1.000
_cell.length_b   1.000
_cell.length_c   1.000
_cell.angle_alpha   90.00
_cell.angle_beta   90.00
_cell.angle_gamma   90.00
#
_symmetry.space_group_name_H-M   'P 1'
#
loop_
_entity.id
_entity.type
_entity.pdbx_description
1 polymer ?
#
loop_
_entity_poly.entity_id
_entity_poly.type
_entity_poly.pdbx_seq_one_letter_code
_entity_poly.pdbx_strand_id
1 'polypeptide(L)'
;MKKIAAACDASTPRLKNQSFHRPAYWWSVDIAELRKICHQLRRRATRAAKRSPSQDLYLKEYKQAKKTLNRAIKASKAKLWKEICDDLDNDIWSKAYQIVVKRLGKVSPEALKSPALMDNASAL
;
A
#
# COMPACT_ATOMS: atom_id res chain seq x y z
N MET A 1 -7.64 -10.28 42.99
CA MET A 1 -7.82 -10.28 41.51
C MET A 1 -6.57 -9.94 40.69
N LYS A 2 -5.62 -9.11 41.17
CA LYS A 2 -4.41 -8.73 40.39
C LYS A 2 -3.46 -9.89 40.03
N LYS A 3 -3.38 -10.94 40.87
CA LYS A 3 -2.49 -12.10 40.63
C LYS A 3 -2.92 -12.95 39.43
N ILE A 4 -4.23 -13.10 39.20
CA ILE A 4 -4.76 -13.88 38.06
C ILE A 4 -4.49 -13.14 36.75
N ALA A 5 -4.72 -11.83 36.72
CA ALA A 5 -4.41 -11.00 35.55
C ALA A 5 -2.91 -11.06 35.19
N ALA A 6 -2.02 -10.99 36.19
CA ALA A 6 -0.58 -11.12 35.97
C ALA A 6 -0.16 -12.50 35.45
N ALA A 7 -0.72 -13.58 36.00
CA ALA A 7 -0.46 -14.94 35.52
C ALA A 7 -0.98 -15.15 34.08
N CYS A 8 -2.15 -14.62 33.73
CA CYS A 8 -2.69 -14.66 32.38
C CYS A 8 -1.89 -13.84 31.38
N ASP A 9 -1.46 -12.62 31.74
CA ASP A 9 -0.62 -11.79 30.86
C ASP A 9 0.78 -12.41 30.64
N ALA A 10 1.30 -13.13 31.64
CA ALA A 10 2.57 -13.85 31.52
C ALA A 10 2.45 -15.13 30.67
N SER A 11 1.33 -15.85 30.77
CA SER A 11 1.09 -17.07 29.98
C SER A 11 0.63 -16.78 28.56
N THR A 12 0.04 -15.61 28.31
CA THR A 12 -0.41 -15.16 26.98
C THR A 12 0.22 -13.80 26.63
N PRO A 13 1.54 -13.76 26.34
CA PRO A 13 2.20 -12.52 25.95
C PRO A 13 1.55 -11.96 24.69
N ARG A 14 1.04 -10.72 24.78
CA ARG A 14 0.44 -10.03 23.63
C ARG A 14 1.51 -9.84 22.55
N LEU A 15 1.32 -10.50 21.41
CA LEU A 15 2.20 -10.33 20.26
C LEU A 15 2.20 -8.86 19.86
N LYS A 16 3.35 -8.20 19.99
CA LYS A 16 3.53 -6.85 19.45
C LYS A 16 3.49 -7.00 17.94
N ASN A 17 2.35 -6.65 17.33
CA ASN A 17 2.23 -6.50 15.88
C ASN A 17 3.06 -5.28 15.45
N GLN A 18 4.38 -5.41 15.48
CA GLN A 18 5.25 -4.51 14.75
C GLN A 18 5.07 -4.89 13.29
N SER A 19 4.31 -4.07 12.57
CA SER A 19 4.25 -4.16 11.11
C SER A 19 5.63 -3.83 10.57
N PHE A 20 6.48 -4.85 10.42
CA PHE A 20 7.78 -4.74 9.75
C PHE A 20 7.64 -4.42 8.25
N HIS A 21 6.41 -4.41 7.73
CA HIS A 21 6.13 -4.01 6.37
C HIS A 21 6.20 -2.49 6.24
N ARG A 22 6.97 -2.05 5.24
CA ARG A 22 6.91 -0.66 4.77
C ARG A 22 5.45 -0.34 4.42
N PRO A 23 4.92 0.82 4.89
CA PRO A 23 3.59 1.24 4.50
C PRO A 23 3.44 1.20 2.97
N ALA A 24 2.25 0.87 2.50
CA ALA A 24 1.98 0.91 1.07
C ALA A 24 2.31 2.30 0.52
N TYR A 25 2.79 2.40 -0.72
CA TYR A 25 3.25 3.66 -1.31
C TYR A 25 2.19 4.79 -1.31
N TRP A 26 0.91 4.42 -1.26
CA TRP A 26 -0.24 5.32 -1.25
C TRP A 26 -0.78 5.58 0.17
N TRP A 27 -0.11 5.07 1.21
CA TRP A 27 -0.55 5.22 2.59
C TRP A 27 -0.13 6.58 3.15
N SER A 28 -1.09 7.33 3.67
CA SER A 28 -0.87 8.60 4.36
C SER A 28 -1.58 8.61 5.71
N VAL A 29 -1.18 9.55 6.59
CA VAL A 29 -1.84 9.79 7.89
C VAL A 29 -3.33 10.10 7.67
N ASP A 30 -3.66 10.96 6.71
CA ASP A 30 -5.04 11.31 6.37
C ASP A 30 -5.87 10.08 5.96
N ILE A 31 -5.29 9.18 5.14
CA ILE A 31 -5.96 7.94 4.72
C ILE A 31 -6.17 7.01 5.92
N ALA A 32 -5.22 6.96 6.87
CA ALA A 32 -5.36 6.18 8.09
C ALA A 32 -6.53 6.70 8.95
N GLU A 33 -6.66 8.01 9.11
CA GLU A 33 -7.76 8.66 9.83
C GLU A 33 -9.11 8.42 9.14
N LEU A 34 -9.19 8.66 7.83
CA LEU A 34 -10.41 8.39 7.05
C LEU A 34 -10.82 6.92 7.13
N ARG A 35 -9.85 6.00 7.14
CA ARG A 35 -10.10 4.57 7.28
C ARG A 35 -10.63 4.24 8.68
N LYS A 36 -10.09 4.86 9.74
CA LYS A 36 -10.58 4.71 11.13
C LYS A 36 -12.04 5.15 11.22
N ILE A 37 -12.38 6.34 10.71
CA ILE A 37 -13.74 6.88 10.68
C ILE A 37 -14.68 5.96 9.88
N CYS A 38 -14.28 5.57 8.68
CA CYS A 38 -15.05 4.67 7.83
C CYS A 38 -15.36 3.33 8.54
N HIS A 39 -14.40 2.74 9.24
CA HIS A 39 -14.61 1.51 10.01
C HIS A 39 -15.52 1.69 11.22
N GLN A 40 -15.45 2.84 11.89
CA GLN A 40 -16.38 3.17 12.99
C GLN A 40 -17.81 3.27 12.47
N LEU A 41 -18.03 4.02 11.39
CA LEU A 41 -19.34 4.16 10.76
C LEU A 41 -19.86 2.86 10.18
N ARG A 42 -18.99 2.03 9.57
CA ARG A 42 -19.35 0.69 9.12
C ARG A 42 -19.90 -0.14 10.28
N ARG A 43 -19.17 -0.18 11.40
CA ARG A 43 -19.59 -0.93 12.60
C ARG A 43 -20.93 -0.44 13.13
N ARG A 44 -21.14 0.88 13.20
CA ARG A 44 -22.41 1.50 13.59
C ARG A 44 -23.55 1.04 12.67
N ALA A 45 -23.34 1.14 11.35
CA ALA A 45 -24.34 0.76 10.36
C ALA A 45 -24.66 -0.74 10.39
N THR A 46 -23.66 -1.62 10.60
CA THR A 46 -23.88 -3.08 10.66
C THR A 46 -24.53 -3.54 11.96
N ARG A 47 -24.31 -2.83 13.07
CA ARG A 47 -24.86 -3.18 14.38
C ARG A 47 -26.25 -2.60 14.62
N ALA A 48 -26.65 -1.59 13.84
CA ALA A 48 -28.00 -1.06 13.90
C ALA A 48 -29.02 -2.17 13.62
N ALA A 49 -30.06 -2.25 14.44
CA ALA A 49 -31.12 -3.23 14.29
C ALA A 49 -31.74 -3.11 12.88
N LYS A 50 -31.93 -4.26 12.21
CA LYS A 50 -32.67 -4.31 10.94
C LYS A 50 -34.06 -3.72 11.18
N ARG A 51 -34.41 -2.64 10.48
CA ARG A 51 -35.66 -1.85 10.55
C ARG A 51 -35.72 -0.71 11.59
N SER A 52 -34.60 -0.31 12.19
CA SER A 52 -34.58 0.98 12.90
C SER A 52 -34.75 2.14 11.90
N PRO A 53 -35.56 3.17 12.19
CA PRO A 53 -35.58 4.42 11.41
C PRO A 53 -34.19 5.04 11.22
N SER A 54 -33.26 4.79 12.16
CA SER A 54 -31.89 5.29 12.11
C SER A 54 -30.96 4.48 11.19
N GLN A 55 -31.38 3.30 10.71
CA GLN A 55 -30.54 2.41 9.90
C GLN A 55 -30.15 3.08 8.58
N ASP A 56 -31.11 3.74 7.92
CA ASP A 56 -30.88 4.44 6.65
C ASP A 56 -29.91 5.60 6.80
N LEU A 57 -30.00 6.36 7.90
CA LEU A 57 -29.06 7.42 8.21
C LEU A 57 -27.63 6.86 8.35
N TYR A 58 -27.45 5.82 9.16
CA TYR A 58 -26.12 5.23 9.38
C TYR A 58 -25.53 4.60 8.12
N LEU A 59 -26.37 4.01 7.27
CA LEU A 59 -25.93 3.51 5.97
C LEU A 59 -25.49 4.65 5.04
N LYS A 60 -26.21 5.78 5.02
CA LYS A 60 -25.81 6.98 4.26
C LYS A 60 -24.49 7.56 4.77
N GLU A 61 -24.31 7.71 6.07
CA GLU A 61 -23.06 8.17 6.68
C GLU A 61 -21.88 7.26 6.31
N TYR A 62 -22.05 5.94 6.43
CA TYR A 62 -21.03 4.97 6.03
C TYR A 62 -20.69 5.06 4.54
N LYS A 63 -21.72 5.13 3.66
CA LYS A 63 -21.51 5.28 2.21
C LYS A 63 -20.71 6.54 1.88
N GLN A 64 -21.02 7.66 2.54
CA GLN A 64 -20.30 8.91 2.35
C GLN A 64 -18.85 8.80 2.82
N ALA A 65 -18.60 8.27 4.02
CA ALA A 65 -17.24 8.06 4.52
C ALA A 65 -16.42 7.10 3.63
N LYS A 66 -17.05 6.05 3.11
CA LYS A 66 -16.42 5.15 2.13
C LYS A 66 -16.06 5.88 0.84
N LYS A 67 -16.92 6.77 0.35
CA LYS A 67 -16.65 7.59 -0.84
C LYS A 67 -15.46 8.54 -0.60
N THR A 68 -15.42 9.20 0.54
CA THR A 68 -14.31 10.08 0.94
C THR A 68 -13.00 9.32 1.03
N LEU A 69 -12.98 8.16 1.70
CA LEU A 69 -11.80 7.31 1.78
C LEU A 69 -11.30 6.88 0.39
N ASN A 70 -12.21 6.42 -0.48
CA ASN A 70 -11.84 6.00 -1.84
C ASN A 70 -11.30 7.15 -2.68
N ARG A 71 -11.85 8.37 -2.53
CA ARG A 71 -11.34 9.57 -3.20
C ARG A 71 -9.93 9.91 -2.71
N ALA A 72 -9.68 9.89 -1.41
CA ALA A 72 -8.36 10.15 -0.83
C ALA A 72 -7.32 9.12 -1.31
N ILE A 73 -7.67 7.83 -1.34
CA ILE A 73 -6.78 6.78 -1.86
C ILE A 73 -6.48 7.01 -3.35
N LYS A 74 -7.49 7.32 -4.17
CA LYS A 74 -7.30 7.61 -5.60
C LYS A 74 -6.41 8.84 -5.80
N ALA A 75 -6.64 9.91 -5.05
CA ALA A 75 -5.85 11.13 -5.11
C ALA A 75 -4.39 10.89 -4.71
N SER A 76 -4.14 10.16 -3.62
CA SER A 76 -2.78 9.82 -3.18
C SER A 76 -2.03 8.98 -4.23
N LYS A 77 -2.70 7.97 -4.81
CA LYS A 77 -2.11 7.19 -5.91
C LYS A 77 -1.80 8.04 -7.13
N ALA A 78 -2.71 8.92 -7.53
CA ALA A 78 -2.52 9.80 -8.68
C ALA A 78 -1.38 10.81 -8.43
N LYS A 79 -1.29 11.36 -7.21
CA LYS A 79 -0.20 12.25 -6.81
C LYS A 79 1.16 11.54 -6.90
N LEU A 80 1.29 10.36 -6.30
CA LEU A 80 2.55 9.61 -6.38
C LEU A 80 2.88 9.21 -7.82
N TRP A 81 1.89 8.83 -8.63
CA TRP A 81 2.11 8.54 -10.04
C TRP A 81 2.67 9.76 -10.78
N LYS A 82 2.10 10.95 -10.53
CA LYS A 82 2.61 12.20 -11.10
C LYS A 82 4.04 12.49 -10.66
N GLU A 83 4.35 12.35 -9.37
CA GLU A 83 5.71 12.51 -8.85
C GLU A 83 6.71 11.56 -9.53
N ILE A 84 6.32 10.31 -9.79
CA ILE A 84 7.16 9.35 -10.50
C ILE A 84 7.39 9.77 -11.96
N CYS A 85 6.39 10.34 -12.64
CA CYS A 85 6.54 10.87 -14.00
C CYS A 85 7.43 12.11 -14.01
N ASP A 86 7.20 13.06 -13.11
CA ASP A 86 8.01 14.28 -13.00
C ASP A 86 9.48 13.94 -12.66
N ASP A 87 9.72 12.93 -11.81
CA ASP A 87 11.07 12.41 -11.51
C ASP A 87 11.75 11.80 -12.76
N LEU A 88 10.98 11.15 -13.66
CA LEU A 88 11.51 10.53 -14.88
C LEU A 88 11.97 11.58 -15.90
N ASP A 89 11.24 12.69 -16.02
CA ASP A 89 11.60 13.78 -16.94
C ASP A 89 12.91 14.47 -16.51
N ASN A 90 13.27 14.41 -15.22
CA ASN A 90 14.49 14.99 -14.66
C ASN A 90 15.66 14.00 -14.58
N ASP A 91 15.38 12.72 -14.28
CA ASP A 91 16.38 11.66 -14.18
C ASP A 91 15.86 10.34 -14.76
N ILE A 92 16.53 9.89 -15.83
CA ILE A 92 16.20 8.66 -16.56
C ILE A 92 16.43 7.41 -15.69
N TRP A 93 17.28 7.49 -14.66
CA TRP A 93 17.59 6.37 -13.74
C TRP A 93 16.75 6.39 -12.45
N SER A 94 15.70 7.20 -12.42
CA SER A 94 14.83 7.41 -11.25
C SER A 94 14.02 6.18 -10.83
N LYS A 95 13.14 6.35 -9.83
CA LYS A 95 12.23 5.31 -9.33
C LYS A 95 11.40 4.67 -10.45
N ALA A 96 11.04 5.42 -11.48
CA ALA A 96 10.30 4.90 -12.63
C ALA A 96 11.07 3.75 -13.32
N TYR A 97 12.35 3.97 -13.62
CA TYR A 97 13.23 2.94 -14.18
C TYR A 97 13.34 1.72 -13.27
N GLN A 98 13.55 1.93 -11.97
CA GLN A 98 13.63 0.82 -11.00
C GLN A 98 12.34 0.00 -10.93
N ILE A 99 11.17 0.64 -11.04
CA ILE A 99 9.87 -0.04 -11.07
C ILE A 99 9.76 -0.91 -12.33
N VAL A 100 10.13 -0.38 -13.49
CA VAL A 100 10.10 -1.09 -14.78
C VAL A 100 11.07 -2.26 -14.77
N VAL A 101 12.33 -2.06 -14.38
CA VAL A 101 13.34 -3.13 -14.32
C VAL A 101 12.95 -4.24 -13.34
N LYS A 102 12.43 -3.90 -12.16
CA LYS A 102 11.91 -4.90 -11.21
C LYS A 102 10.74 -5.70 -11.79
N ARG A 103 9.92 -5.10 -12.65
CA ARG A 103 8.82 -5.79 -13.34
C ARG A 103 9.28 -6.67 -14.49
N LEU A 104 10.26 -6.22 -15.27
CA LEU A 104 10.84 -6.97 -16.37
C LEU A 104 11.65 -8.19 -15.89
N GLY A 105 12.05 -8.20 -14.61
CA GLY A 105 12.86 -9.28 -14.04
C GLY A 105 14.31 -9.19 -14.51
N LYS A 106 15.20 -10.00 -13.93
CA LYS A 106 16.56 -10.14 -14.46
C LYS A 106 16.48 -10.85 -15.80
N VAL A 107 16.49 -10.09 -16.89
CA VAL A 107 16.92 -10.65 -18.17
C VAL A 107 18.40 -10.99 -17.96
N SER A 108 18.73 -12.28 -17.90
CA SER A 108 20.13 -12.68 -18.06
C SER A 108 20.60 -12.03 -19.36
N PRO A 109 21.74 -11.33 -19.41
CA PRO A 109 22.28 -10.93 -20.70
C PRO A 109 22.34 -12.21 -21.53
N GLU A 110 21.60 -12.25 -22.64
CA GLU A 110 21.79 -13.30 -23.63
C GLU A 110 23.27 -13.21 -23.97
N ALA A 111 24.05 -14.24 -23.63
CA ALA A 111 25.45 -14.30 -24.02
C ALA A 111 25.48 -13.97 -25.52
N LEU A 112 26.33 -13.02 -25.93
CA LEU A 112 26.45 -12.61 -27.32
C LEU A 112 26.71 -13.85 -28.19
N LYS A 113 25.65 -14.44 -28.77
CA LYS A 113 25.73 -15.56 -29.69
C LYS A 113 25.99 -15.00 -31.08
N SER A 114 27.18 -14.47 -31.28
CA SER A 114 27.72 -14.29 -32.62
C SER A 114 29.24 -14.47 -32.58
N PRO A 115 29.77 -15.59 -33.12
CA PRO A 115 31.20 -15.80 -33.27
C PRO A 115 31.91 -14.78 -34.18
N ALA A 116 31.17 -13.96 -34.93
CA ALA A 116 31.72 -13.15 -36.02
C ALA A 116 32.42 -11.84 -35.61
N LEU A 117 32.53 -11.52 -34.31
CA LEU A 117 33.18 -10.29 -33.84
C LEU A 117 34.47 -10.52 -33.04
N MET A 118 34.93 -11.76 -32.89
CA MET A 118 36.17 -12.07 -32.17
C MET A 118 37.43 -12.04 -33.06
N ASP A 119 37.30 -12.07 -34.38
CA ASP A 119 38.45 -12.17 -35.30
C ASP A 119 39.14 -10.84 -35.64
N ASN A 120 38.60 -9.69 -35.21
CA ASN A 120 39.18 -8.37 -35.51
C ASN A 120 40.03 -7.79 -34.36
N ALA A 121 40.30 -8.55 -33.30
CA ALA A 121 41.08 -8.08 -32.14
C ALA A 121 42.55 -8.56 -32.13
N SER A 122 43.02 -9.26 -33.17
CA SER A 122 44.39 -9.80 -33.26
C SER A 122 45.26 -9.13 -34.34
N ALA A 123 44.86 -7.96 -34.84
CA ALA A 123 45.64 -7.21 -35.85
C ALA A 123 45.81 -5.74 -35.46
N LEU A 124 46.39 -5.50 -34.28
CA LEU A 124 47.20 -4.32 -33.94
C LEU A 124 48.31 -4.73 -32.98
#